data_AF-A0A7S3ZYA4-F1
#
_entry.id   AF-A0A7S3ZYA4-F1
#
_cell.length_a   1.000
_cell.length_b   1.000
_cell.length_c   1.000
_cell.angle_alpha   90.00
_cell.angle_beta   90.00
_cell.angle_gamma   90.00
#
_symmetry.space_group_name_H-M   'P 1'
#
loop_
_entity.id
_entity.type
_entity.pdbx_description
1 polymer ?
#
loop_
_entity_poly.entity_id
_entity_poly.type
_entity_poly.pdbx_seq_one_letter_code
_entity_poly.pdbx_strand_id
1 'polypeptide(L)'
;MGVPRFYRWLSERYPKINSVIKDQALLPVFDNLYLDMNGIIHACSHPEGATSTPSERDMLLSIFAYVDRIVKHIVRPQKVLFIAVDGVAPRAKLNQQRSRRFAAAKESARSQGDEDGGFDRNCITPGTAFMARIGDKLRGYIRWKMGQDAAWSRLRVVYSGANVPGEGEHKIMQYIRAHRDDGNTPTRHCMYGNDADLIMLGLCTHEPYFTLLREVIDFGANNRLRDTPVNARSTVFKQSRSSDFQLLHLSILREYIQLEFCCSPPASYASHIDARTSVGPRARKNGAGRSNELGIAWRQGVSGRSVDLERLVDDFVFLTFFVGNDFLPHSPSLDIGEHAFNRVFDAYKRQLATWPPGDYLTDAGDIANACVGVNY
;
A
#
# COMPACT_ATOMS: atom_id res chain seq x y z
N MET A 1 -7.07 -1.90 -15.04
CA MET A 1 -5.94 -1.88 -14.10
C MET A 1 -6.41 -2.37 -12.75
N GLY A 2 -5.58 -3.17 -12.08
CA GLY A 2 -5.86 -3.59 -10.72
C GLY A 2 -4.66 -3.30 -9.84
N VAL A 3 -4.94 -3.16 -8.54
CA VAL A 3 -3.97 -3.14 -7.43
C VAL A 3 -2.75 -4.06 -7.67
N PRO A 4 -2.91 -5.32 -8.16
CA PRO A 4 -1.76 -6.20 -8.41
C PRO A 4 -0.84 -5.76 -9.56
N ARG A 5 -1.38 -5.13 -10.62
CA ARG A 5 -0.57 -4.67 -11.77
C ARG A 5 0.26 -3.45 -11.41
N PHE A 6 -0.32 -2.52 -10.65
CA PHE A 6 0.42 -1.33 -10.18
C PHE A 6 1.55 -1.73 -9.24
N TYR A 7 1.25 -2.52 -8.19
CA TYR A 7 2.26 -2.96 -7.25
C TYR A 7 3.39 -3.74 -7.92
N ARG A 8 3.05 -4.63 -8.86
CA ARG A 8 4.04 -5.37 -9.65
C ARG A 8 4.93 -4.45 -10.46
N TRP A 9 4.36 -3.53 -11.23
CA TRP A 9 5.12 -2.55 -12.01
C TRP A 9 6.06 -1.73 -11.12
N LEU A 10 5.56 -1.25 -9.97
CA LEU A 10 6.33 -0.47 -9.02
C LEU A 10 7.53 -1.27 -8.47
N SER A 11 7.29 -2.54 -8.13
CA SER A 11 8.31 -3.45 -7.59
C SER A 11 9.37 -3.84 -8.62
N GLU A 12 8.97 -3.99 -9.89
CA GLU A 12 9.90 -4.26 -11.00
C GLU A 12 10.75 -3.01 -11.33
N ARG A 13 10.15 -1.81 -11.29
CA ARG A 13 10.85 -0.55 -11.59
C ARG A 13 11.78 -0.11 -10.45
N TYR A 14 11.36 -0.27 -9.21
CA TYR A 14 12.07 0.19 -8.02
C TYR A 14 12.41 -1.00 -7.10
N PRO A 15 13.38 -1.84 -7.47
CA PRO A 15 13.57 -3.17 -6.90
C PRO A 15 14.00 -3.18 -5.42
N LYS A 16 14.46 -2.04 -4.87
CA LYS A 16 14.92 -1.93 -3.48
C LYS A 16 13.84 -1.47 -2.50
N ILE A 17 12.62 -1.18 -2.96
CA ILE A 17 11.54 -0.74 -2.05
C ILE A 17 11.01 -1.90 -1.20
N ASN A 18 11.13 -3.14 -1.66
CA ASN A 18 10.61 -4.32 -0.96
C ASN A 18 11.72 -5.07 -0.23
N SER A 19 11.43 -5.51 0.99
CA SER A 19 12.30 -6.34 1.81
C SER A 19 11.51 -7.49 2.44
N VAL A 20 11.86 -8.73 2.08
CA VAL A 20 11.23 -9.92 2.66
C VAL A 20 11.73 -10.12 4.09
N ILE A 21 10.80 -10.33 5.03
CA ILE A 21 11.11 -10.53 6.44
C ILE A 21 11.65 -11.95 6.65
N LYS A 22 12.97 -12.10 6.66
CA LYS A 22 13.65 -13.37 6.94
C LYS A 22 13.92 -13.57 8.43
N ASP A 23 14.34 -12.49 9.10
CA ASP A 23 14.65 -12.48 10.53
C ASP A 23 14.01 -11.25 11.18
N GLN A 24 13.21 -11.49 12.21
CA GLN A 24 12.54 -10.44 12.98
C GLN A 24 13.52 -9.58 13.77
N ALA A 25 14.70 -10.10 14.12
CA ALA A 25 15.72 -9.33 14.86
C ALA A 25 16.32 -8.20 14.02
N LEU A 26 16.20 -8.28 12.68
CA LEU A 26 16.72 -7.29 11.74
C LEU A 26 15.67 -6.26 11.31
N LEU A 27 14.44 -6.38 11.81
CA LEU A 27 13.39 -5.42 11.49
C LEU A 27 13.70 -4.05 12.12
N PRO A 28 13.41 -2.95 11.42
CA PRO A 28 13.48 -1.62 12.01
C PRO A 28 12.47 -1.54 13.17
N VAL A 29 12.82 -0.76 14.19
CA VAL A 29 11.89 -0.46 15.28
C VAL A 29 10.82 0.50 14.76
N PHE A 30 9.55 0.20 15.05
CA PHE A 30 8.42 1.05 14.70
C PHE A 30 7.81 1.70 15.93
N ASP A 31 7.47 2.98 15.83
CA ASP A 31 6.81 3.71 16.90
C ASP A 31 5.30 3.43 16.86
N ASN A 32 4.71 3.53 15.67
CA ASN A 32 3.27 3.40 15.48
C ASN A 32 2.94 2.29 14.48
N LEU A 33 2.01 1.41 14.84
CA LEU A 33 1.42 0.39 13.97
C LEU A 33 -0.05 0.73 13.68
N TYR A 34 -0.42 0.70 12.40
CA TYR A 34 -1.78 0.92 11.92
C TYR A 34 -2.28 -0.35 11.22
N LEU A 35 -3.42 -0.87 11.65
CA LEU A 35 -4.04 -2.07 11.09
C LEU A 35 -5.34 -1.70 10.37
N ASP A 36 -5.38 -1.91 9.05
CA ASP A 36 -6.63 -2.04 8.34
C ASP A 36 -7.20 -3.45 8.55
N MET A 37 -8.30 -3.53 9.29
CA MET A 37 -8.91 -4.80 9.67
C MET A 37 -9.73 -5.43 8.55
N ASN A 38 -10.15 -4.68 7.53
CA ASN A 38 -11.07 -5.22 6.53
C ASN A 38 -10.43 -6.36 5.74
N GLY A 39 -9.18 -6.20 5.32
CA GLY A 39 -8.40 -7.30 4.70
C GLY A 39 -8.25 -8.53 5.61
N ILE A 40 -8.02 -8.32 6.91
CA ILE A 40 -7.89 -9.41 7.90
C ILE A 40 -9.21 -10.15 8.08
N ILE A 41 -10.32 -9.42 8.23
CA ILE A 41 -11.66 -9.99 8.40
C ILE A 41 -12.03 -10.82 7.16
N HIS A 42 -11.77 -10.30 5.96
CA HIS A 42 -12.01 -11.03 4.71
C HIS A 42 -11.19 -12.33 4.64
N ALA A 43 -9.88 -12.26 4.90
CA ALA A 43 -8.98 -13.41 4.86
C ALA A 43 -9.36 -14.49 5.88
N CYS A 44 -9.73 -14.09 7.10
CA CYS A 44 -10.14 -15.03 8.15
C CYS A 44 -11.55 -15.61 7.92
N SER A 45 -12.39 -14.94 7.11
CA SER A 45 -13.73 -15.44 6.79
C SER A 45 -13.70 -16.57 5.75
N HIS A 46 -12.68 -16.60 4.89
CA HIS A 46 -12.51 -17.60 3.85
C HIS A 46 -11.03 -17.93 3.66
N PRO A 47 -10.46 -18.81 4.50
CA PRO A 47 -9.10 -19.28 4.31
C PRO A 47 -8.98 -19.98 2.95
N GLU A 48 -7.95 -19.63 2.17
CA GLU A 48 -7.71 -20.30 0.88
C GLU A 48 -7.50 -21.80 1.09
N GLY A 49 -8.27 -22.62 0.37
CA GLY A 49 -8.23 -24.09 0.47
C GLY A 49 -9.07 -24.69 1.59
N ALA A 50 -9.90 -23.91 2.30
CA ALA A 50 -10.88 -24.43 3.23
C ALA A 50 -12.04 -25.13 2.50
N THR A 51 -12.34 -26.38 2.88
CA THR A 51 -13.43 -27.20 2.31
C THR A 51 -14.81 -26.82 2.85
N SER A 52 -14.87 -26.08 3.96
CA SER A 52 -16.11 -25.63 4.59
C SER A 52 -15.97 -24.22 5.15
N THR A 53 -17.08 -23.51 5.24
CA THR A 53 -17.12 -22.16 5.84
C THR A 53 -16.87 -22.24 7.35
N PRO A 54 -15.93 -21.44 7.88
CA PRO A 54 -15.61 -21.46 9.30
C PRO A 54 -16.78 -20.94 10.13
N SER A 55 -16.92 -21.45 11.36
CA SER A 55 -17.88 -20.89 12.31
C SER A 55 -17.49 -19.45 12.68
N GLU A 56 -18.46 -18.62 13.10
CA GLU A 56 -18.18 -17.24 13.56
C GLU A 56 -17.13 -17.23 14.69
N ARG A 57 -17.17 -18.25 15.56
CA ARG A 57 -16.18 -18.43 16.64
C ARG A 57 -14.77 -18.66 16.10
N ASP A 58 -14.62 -19.57 15.14
CA ASP A 58 -13.30 -19.90 14.56
C ASP A 58 -12.73 -18.73 13.76
N MET A 59 -13.59 -18.01 13.05
CA MET A 59 -13.24 -16.77 12.36
C MET A 59 -12.71 -15.72 13.35
N LEU A 60 -13.42 -15.48 14.45
CA LEU A 60 -12.99 -14.55 15.50
C LEU A 60 -11.65 -14.93 16.12
N LEU A 61 -11.45 -16.21 16.45
CA LEU A 61 -10.17 -16.69 16.97
C LEU A 61 -9.04 -16.52 15.96
N SER A 62 -9.32 -16.74 14.68
CA SER A 62 -8.36 -16.53 13.60
C SER A 62 -7.99 -15.05 13.47
N ILE A 63 -8.97 -14.14 13.52
CA ILE A 63 -8.73 -12.68 13.52
C ILE A 63 -7.84 -12.28 14.71
N PHE A 64 -8.16 -12.76 15.92
CA PHE A 64 -7.38 -12.45 17.12
C PHE A 64 -5.95 -12.96 17.05
N ALA A 65 -5.77 -14.21 16.60
CA ALA A 65 -4.45 -14.79 16.43
C ALA A 65 -3.63 -14.03 15.37
N TYR A 66 -4.26 -13.59 14.28
CA TYR A 66 -3.61 -12.85 13.21
C TYR A 66 -3.16 -11.46 13.67
N VAL A 67 -4.04 -10.72 14.36
CA VAL A 67 -3.69 -9.41 14.97
C VAL A 67 -2.56 -9.58 15.98
N ASP A 68 -2.63 -10.59 16.86
CA ASP A 68 -1.57 -10.82 17.85
C ASP A 68 -0.22 -11.14 17.21
N ARG A 69 -0.23 -11.92 16.12
CA ARG A 69 0.96 -12.23 15.32
C ARG A 69 1.62 -10.97 14.80
N ILE A 70 0.85 -10.07 14.18
CA ILE A 70 1.39 -8.81 13.64
C ILE A 70 1.94 -7.95 14.78
N VAL A 71 1.16 -7.75 15.84
CA VAL A 71 1.52 -6.81 16.93
C VAL A 71 2.73 -7.30 17.72
N LYS A 72 2.73 -8.57 18.17
CA LYS A 72 3.77 -9.08 19.09
C LYS A 72 4.96 -9.70 18.41
N HIS A 73 4.72 -10.43 17.32
CA HIS A 73 5.76 -11.25 16.73
C HIS A 73 6.45 -10.51 15.58
N ILE A 74 5.71 -9.73 14.78
CA ILE A 74 6.26 -9.08 13.58
C ILE A 74 6.71 -7.64 13.87
N VAL A 75 5.78 -6.72 14.15
CA VAL A 75 6.06 -5.27 14.14
C VAL A 75 6.58 -4.75 15.47
N ARG A 76 6.01 -5.22 16.59
CA ARG A 76 6.38 -4.77 17.96
C ARG A 76 6.41 -3.24 18.08
N PRO A 77 5.27 -2.54 17.87
CA PRO A 77 5.23 -1.08 18.00
C PRO A 77 5.64 -0.64 19.40
N GLN A 78 6.18 0.58 19.52
CA GLN A 78 6.67 1.13 20.78
C GLN A 78 5.71 2.12 21.45
N LYS A 79 4.88 2.83 20.67
CA LYS A 79 4.03 3.93 21.16
C LYS A 79 2.55 3.69 20.89
N VAL A 80 2.16 3.53 19.61
CA VAL A 80 0.73 3.48 19.21
C VAL A 80 0.40 2.19 18.48
N LEU A 81 -0.77 1.63 18.79
CA LEU A 81 -1.46 0.65 17.97
C LEU A 81 -2.82 1.20 17.57
N PHE A 82 -3.01 1.51 16.30
CA PHE A 82 -4.27 1.97 15.74
C PHE A 82 -4.95 0.84 14.96
N ILE A 83 -6.18 0.51 15.33
CA ILE A 83 -6.96 -0.57 14.72
C ILE A 83 -8.19 0.04 14.07
N ALA A 84 -8.26 -0.02 12.74
CA ALA A 84 -9.33 0.58 11.94
C ALA A 84 -10.20 -0.51 11.29
N VAL A 85 -11.51 -0.36 11.42
CA VAL A 85 -12.51 -1.14 10.68
C VAL A 85 -13.28 -0.17 9.79
N ASP A 86 -13.60 -0.54 8.55
CA ASP A 86 -14.40 0.33 7.67
C ASP A 86 -15.73 0.68 8.31
N GLY A 87 -16.07 1.97 8.26
CA GLY A 87 -17.41 2.47 8.49
C GLY A 87 -18.07 2.91 7.19
N VAL A 88 -19.10 3.75 7.29
CA VAL A 88 -19.83 4.24 6.12
C VAL A 88 -18.88 5.07 5.24
N ALA A 89 -18.65 4.61 4.01
CA ALA A 89 -17.73 5.23 3.06
C ALA A 89 -18.41 6.34 2.23
N PRO A 90 -17.64 7.22 1.57
CA PRO A 90 -18.16 8.22 0.65
C PRO A 90 -18.89 7.59 -0.55
N ARG A 91 -19.78 8.35 -1.18
CA ARG A 91 -20.60 7.89 -2.32
C ARG A 91 -19.78 7.31 -3.47
N ALA A 92 -18.62 7.91 -3.77
CA ALA A 92 -17.74 7.44 -4.84
C ALA A 92 -17.27 5.99 -4.58
N LYS A 93 -16.82 5.70 -3.34
CA LYS A 93 -16.46 4.34 -2.94
C LYS A 93 -17.67 3.41 -2.88
N LEU A 94 -18.83 3.88 -2.40
CA LEU A 94 -20.04 3.05 -2.37
C LEU A 94 -20.46 2.56 -3.76
N ASN A 95 -20.32 3.38 -4.80
CA ASN A 95 -20.58 2.97 -6.18
C ASN A 95 -19.61 1.86 -6.62
N GLN A 96 -18.33 2.01 -6.30
CA GLN A 96 -17.30 1.02 -6.63
C GLN A 96 -17.52 -0.31 -5.86
N GLN A 97 -17.81 -0.24 -4.55
CA GLN A 97 -18.16 -1.40 -3.72
C GLN A 97 -19.42 -2.11 -4.22
N ARG A 98 -20.47 -1.35 -4.60
CA ARG A 98 -21.69 -1.90 -5.19
C ARG A 98 -21.39 -2.69 -6.47
N SER A 99 -20.60 -2.12 -7.38
CA SER A 99 -20.22 -2.78 -8.63
C SER A 99 -19.45 -4.08 -8.37
N ARG A 100 -18.48 -4.08 -7.44
CA ARG A 100 -17.71 -5.28 -7.06
C ARG A 100 -18.61 -6.39 -6.49
N ARG A 101 -19.51 -6.04 -5.59
CA ARG A 101 -20.43 -7.01 -4.95
C ARG A 101 -21.42 -7.61 -5.94
N PHE A 102 -21.95 -6.78 -6.83
CA PHE A 102 -22.86 -7.25 -7.88
C PHE A 102 -22.16 -8.20 -8.86
N ALA A 103 -20.92 -7.89 -9.25
CA ALA A 103 -20.11 -8.77 -10.08
C ALA A 103 -19.84 -10.12 -9.40
N ALA A 104 -19.42 -10.11 -8.13
CA ALA A 104 -19.17 -11.32 -7.35
C ALA A 104 -20.43 -12.18 -7.19
N ALA A 105 -21.58 -11.58 -6.85
CA ALA A 105 -22.84 -12.30 -6.73
C ALA A 105 -23.28 -12.95 -8.05
N LYS A 106 -23.10 -12.23 -9.17
CA LYS A 106 -23.40 -12.75 -10.51
C LYS A 106 -22.47 -13.90 -10.92
N GLU A 107 -21.21 -13.86 -10.51
CA GLU A 107 -20.25 -14.95 -10.76
C GLU A 107 -20.63 -16.19 -9.94
N SER A 108 -20.93 -16.03 -8.65
CA SER A 108 -21.39 -17.13 -7.79
C SER A 108 -22.67 -17.78 -8.32
N ALA A 109 -23.66 -17.00 -8.76
CA ALA A 109 -24.92 -17.51 -9.33
C ALA A 109 -24.72 -18.26 -10.66
N ARG A 110 -23.63 -18.02 -11.39
CA ARG A 110 -23.28 -18.77 -12.61
C ARG A 110 -22.54 -20.07 -12.32
N SER A 111 -21.82 -20.14 -11.20
CA SER A 111 -20.95 -21.26 -10.85
C SER A 111 -21.60 -22.29 -9.93
N GLN A 112 -22.65 -21.93 -9.19
CA GLN A 112 -23.37 -22.83 -8.28
C GLN A 112 -24.87 -22.76 -8.59
N GLY A 113 -25.49 -23.90 -8.89
CA GLY A 113 -26.94 -24.02 -8.81
C GLY A 113 -27.34 -24.10 -7.35
N ASP A 114 -28.17 -23.15 -6.90
CA ASP A 114 -28.95 -23.07 -5.65
C ASP A 114 -28.71 -24.12 -4.54
N GLU A 115 -27.48 -24.24 -4.02
CA GLU A 115 -27.23 -24.91 -2.73
C GLU A 115 -26.66 -23.92 -1.72
N ASP A 116 -27.53 -23.62 -0.75
CA ASP A 116 -27.43 -22.64 0.32
C ASP A 116 -26.58 -23.14 1.51
N GLY A 117 -25.96 -22.20 2.24
CA GLY A 117 -25.24 -22.48 3.49
C GLY A 117 -23.87 -21.83 3.66
N GLY A 118 -23.37 -21.11 2.64
CA GLY A 118 -22.09 -20.40 2.70
C GLY A 118 -22.15 -19.10 3.51
N PHE A 119 -21.01 -18.64 4.04
CA PHE A 119 -20.91 -17.34 4.71
C PHE A 119 -21.14 -16.20 3.70
N ASP A 120 -22.17 -15.38 3.93
CA ASP A 120 -22.47 -14.23 3.07
C ASP A 120 -21.40 -13.13 3.24
N ARG A 121 -20.54 -12.97 2.23
CA ARG A 121 -19.48 -11.95 2.21
C ARG A 121 -20.02 -10.52 2.30
N ASN A 122 -21.26 -10.29 1.89
CA ASN A 122 -21.88 -8.97 1.97
C ASN A 122 -22.16 -8.57 3.43
N CYS A 123 -22.14 -9.51 4.37
CA CYS A 123 -22.27 -9.18 5.78
C CYS A 123 -21.06 -8.40 6.33
N ILE A 124 -19.91 -8.39 5.63
CA ILE A 124 -18.74 -7.54 5.91
C ILE A 124 -19.02 -6.14 5.36
N THR A 125 -19.97 -5.46 6.01
CA THR A 125 -20.41 -4.11 5.69
C THR A 125 -20.81 -3.40 6.98
N PRO A 126 -20.49 -2.12 7.15
CA PRO A 126 -21.03 -1.32 8.24
C PRO A 126 -22.55 -1.43 8.33
N GLY A 127 -23.09 -1.49 9.55
CA GLY A 127 -24.52 -1.57 9.81
C GLY A 127 -25.11 -2.99 9.86
N THR A 128 -24.34 -4.03 9.54
CA THR A 128 -24.80 -5.41 9.69
C THR A 128 -24.68 -5.89 11.14
N ALA A 129 -25.56 -6.82 11.53
CA ALA A 129 -25.48 -7.45 12.85
C ALA A 129 -24.15 -8.20 13.06
N PHE A 130 -23.59 -8.77 11.98
CA PHE A 130 -22.29 -9.42 11.99
C PHE A 130 -21.17 -8.43 12.37
N MET A 131 -21.07 -7.28 11.69
CA MET A 131 -20.02 -6.29 11.99
C MET A 131 -20.17 -5.67 13.38
N ALA A 132 -21.40 -5.52 13.88
CA ALA A 132 -21.65 -5.12 15.26
C ALA A 132 -21.06 -6.13 16.27
N ARG A 133 -21.33 -7.43 16.08
CA ARG A 133 -20.78 -8.49 16.93
C ARG A 133 -19.27 -8.58 16.86
N ILE A 134 -18.68 -8.56 15.65
CA ILE A 134 -17.22 -8.54 15.47
C ILE A 134 -16.61 -7.34 16.22
N GLY A 135 -17.21 -6.16 16.09
CA GLY A 135 -16.76 -4.96 16.78
C GLY A 135 -16.76 -5.11 18.30
N ASP A 136 -17.81 -5.69 18.88
CA ASP A 136 -17.91 -5.92 20.33
C ASP A 136 -16.85 -6.92 20.82
N LYS A 137 -16.65 -8.00 20.07
CA LYS A 137 -15.66 -9.03 20.39
C LYS A 137 -14.23 -8.51 20.25
N LEU A 138 -13.93 -7.70 19.23
CA LEU A 138 -12.63 -7.02 19.09
C LEU A 138 -12.35 -6.08 20.25
N ARG A 139 -13.33 -5.25 20.67
CA ARG A 139 -13.15 -4.37 21.84
C ARG A 139 -12.89 -5.16 23.12
N GLY A 140 -13.62 -6.26 23.33
CA GLY A 140 -13.39 -7.18 24.44
C GLY A 140 -11.99 -7.79 24.42
N TYR A 141 -11.56 -8.29 23.25
CA TYR A 141 -10.22 -8.84 23.04
C TYR A 141 -9.11 -7.83 23.31
N ILE A 142 -9.23 -6.59 22.79
CA ILE A 142 -8.25 -5.52 23.02
C ILE A 142 -8.11 -5.23 24.52
N ARG A 143 -9.24 -5.06 25.24
CA ARG A 143 -9.22 -4.81 26.68
C ARG A 143 -8.56 -5.96 27.44
N TRP A 144 -8.89 -7.20 27.08
CA TRP A 144 -8.28 -8.38 27.67
C TRP A 144 -6.76 -8.40 27.43
N LYS A 145 -6.29 -8.14 26.20
CA LYS A 145 -4.86 -8.08 25.87
C LYS A 145 -4.14 -6.99 26.65
N MET A 146 -4.72 -5.80 26.77
CA MET A 146 -4.12 -4.71 27.53
C MET A 146 -3.96 -5.04 29.03
N GLY A 147 -4.85 -5.86 29.59
CA GLY A 147 -4.77 -6.28 31.00
C GLY A 147 -3.88 -7.50 31.26
N GLN A 148 -3.59 -8.33 30.24
CA GLN A 148 -2.89 -9.61 30.41
C GLN A 148 -1.51 -9.65 29.74
N ASP A 149 -1.25 -8.76 28.78
CA ASP A 149 -0.07 -8.82 27.92
C ASP A 149 0.78 -7.55 28.04
N ALA A 150 2.00 -7.70 28.57
CA ALA A 150 2.93 -6.59 28.76
C ALA A 150 3.21 -5.82 27.45
N ALA A 151 3.25 -6.52 26.31
CA ALA A 151 3.50 -5.90 25.01
C ALA A 151 2.37 -4.95 24.58
N TRP A 152 1.13 -5.21 25.01
CA TRP A 152 -0.03 -4.38 24.73
C TRP A 152 -0.24 -3.30 25.79
N SER A 153 0.03 -3.62 27.05
CA SER A 153 -0.20 -2.71 28.19
C SER A 153 0.57 -1.38 28.10
N ARG A 154 1.73 -1.38 27.43
CA ARG A 154 2.57 -0.19 27.22
C ARG A 154 2.15 0.68 26.04
N LEU A 155 1.21 0.21 25.21
CA LEU A 155 0.81 0.91 23.99
C LEU A 155 -0.40 1.81 24.23
N ARG A 156 -0.42 2.96 23.57
CA ARG A 156 -1.67 3.68 23.34
C ARG A 156 -2.44 2.95 22.24
N VAL A 157 -3.45 2.18 22.63
CA VAL A 157 -4.32 1.47 21.68
C VAL A 157 -5.52 2.35 21.31
N VAL A 158 -5.68 2.62 20.01
CA VAL A 158 -6.81 3.35 19.44
C VAL A 158 -7.63 2.40 18.59
N TYR A 159 -8.91 2.24 18.91
CA TYR A 159 -9.84 1.41 18.14
C TYR A 159 -10.89 2.29 17.46
N SER A 160 -10.94 2.21 16.13
CA SER A 160 -11.91 2.91 15.30
C SER A 160 -12.80 1.90 14.58
N GLY A 161 -13.96 1.60 15.17
CA GLY A 161 -14.90 0.59 14.67
C GLY A 161 -15.74 1.02 13.47
N ALA A 162 -16.60 0.10 13.00
CA ALA A 162 -17.49 0.30 11.86
C ALA A 162 -18.60 1.35 12.10
N ASN A 163 -18.83 1.70 13.35
CA ASN A 163 -19.76 2.76 13.76
C ASN A 163 -19.18 4.18 13.58
N VAL A 164 -17.87 4.31 13.34
CA VAL A 164 -17.23 5.58 12.98
C VAL A 164 -17.26 5.71 11.46
N PRO A 165 -17.81 6.79 10.87
CA PRO A 165 -17.82 6.97 9.41
C PRO A 165 -16.42 7.02 8.79
N GLY A 166 -16.30 6.64 7.52
CA GLY A 166 -15.06 6.63 6.75
C GLY A 166 -14.47 5.23 6.53
N GLU A 167 -13.59 5.12 5.55
CA GLU A 167 -12.82 3.90 5.25
C GLU A 167 -11.65 3.75 6.22
N GLY A 168 -11.27 2.51 6.56
CA GLY A 168 -10.24 2.19 7.55
C GLY A 168 -8.92 2.88 7.25
N GLU A 169 -8.44 2.77 6.01
CA GLU A 169 -7.25 3.45 5.52
C GLU A 169 -7.34 4.98 5.67
N HIS A 170 -8.47 5.60 5.34
CA HIS A 170 -8.65 7.05 5.46
C HIS A 170 -8.75 7.53 6.91
N LYS A 171 -9.34 6.74 7.82
CA LYS A 171 -9.32 7.02 9.26
C LYS A 171 -7.90 7.00 9.81
N ILE A 172 -7.08 6.04 9.36
CA ILE A 172 -5.65 5.97 9.70
C ILE A 172 -4.93 7.21 9.20
N MET A 173 -5.11 7.59 7.92
CA MET A 173 -4.46 8.79 7.37
C MET A 173 -4.88 10.08 8.08
N GLN A 174 -6.16 10.20 8.45
CA GLN A 174 -6.64 11.34 9.24
C GLN A 174 -5.97 11.40 10.61
N TYR A 175 -5.82 10.25 11.27
CA TYR A 175 -5.15 10.17 12.56
C TYR A 175 -3.67 10.57 12.47
N ILE A 176 -2.96 10.11 11.44
CA ILE A 176 -1.55 10.47 11.19
C ILE A 176 -1.44 11.98 11.01
N ARG A 177 -2.25 12.58 10.12
CA ARG A 177 -2.24 14.05 9.90
C ARG A 177 -2.50 14.85 11.18
N ALA A 178 -3.40 14.37 12.04
CA ALA A 178 -3.74 15.04 13.29
C ALA A 178 -2.69 14.88 14.40
N HIS A 179 -1.75 13.94 14.25
CA HIS A 179 -0.71 13.64 15.24
C HIS A 179 0.68 13.64 14.60
N ARG A 180 0.90 14.49 13.60
CA ARG A 180 2.23 14.72 13.06
C ARG A 180 3.13 15.30 14.14
N ASP A 181 4.37 14.82 14.17
CA ASP A 181 5.36 15.35 15.10
C ASP A 181 5.67 16.81 14.75
N ASP A 182 6.21 17.53 15.74
CA ASP A 182 6.71 18.89 15.58
C ASP A 182 7.99 19.00 14.72
N GLY A 183 8.47 17.87 14.19
CA GLY A 183 9.67 17.77 13.35
C GLY A 183 10.96 17.45 14.10
N ASN A 184 10.96 17.40 15.44
CA ASN A 184 12.20 17.18 16.21
C ASN A 184 12.59 15.70 16.34
N THR A 185 11.61 14.80 16.49
CA THR A 185 11.86 13.36 16.56
C THR A 185 10.93 12.63 15.60
N PRO A 186 11.40 12.30 14.38
CA PRO A 186 10.53 11.76 13.35
C PRO A 186 10.01 10.37 13.74
N THR A 187 8.70 10.22 13.83
CA THR A 187 8.01 8.96 14.12
C THR A 187 8.18 7.96 12.98
N ARG A 188 8.37 6.68 13.34
CA ARG A 188 8.43 5.56 12.38
C ARG A 188 7.09 4.86 12.31
N HIS A 189 6.47 4.93 11.15
CA HIS A 189 5.12 4.43 10.86
C HIS A 189 5.17 3.08 10.16
N CYS A 190 4.37 2.12 10.65
CA CYS A 190 4.12 0.84 10.00
C CYS A 190 2.62 0.67 9.77
N MET A 191 2.18 0.52 8.53
CA MET A 191 0.78 0.24 8.22
C MET A 191 0.64 -1.13 7.56
N TYR A 192 -0.26 -1.97 8.08
CA TYR A 192 -0.57 -3.26 7.49
C TYR A 192 -1.73 -3.14 6.49
N GLY A 193 -1.53 -3.66 5.29
CA GLY A 193 -2.59 -3.84 4.30
C GLY A 193 -2.05 -4.16 2.90
N ASN A 194 -2.86 -4.86 2.10
CA ASN A 194 -2.47 -5.36 0.77
C ASN A 194 -3.00 -4.50 -0.39
N ASP A 195 -3.70 -3.40 -0.11
CA ASP A 195 -4.21 -2.51 -1.15
C ASP A 195 -3.10 -1.62 -1.73
N ALA A 196 -3.20 -1.27 -3.01
CA ALA A 196 -2.21 -0.40 -3.66
C ALA A 196 -2.40 1.06 -3.23
N ASP A 197 -3.62 1.44 -2.89
CA ASP A 197 -3.99 2.79 -2.49
C ASP A 197 -3.21 3.21 -1.24
N LEU A 198 -2.86 2.25 -0.36
CA LEU A 198 -1.99 2.48 0.79
C LEU A 198 -0.61 3.03 0.45
N ILE A 199 -0.07 2.71 -0.73
CA ILE A 199 1.21 3.27 -1.20
C ILE A 199 1.03 4.77 -1.45
N MET A 200 -0.04 5.14 -2.16
CA MET A 200 -0.34 6.53 -2.50
C MET A 200 -0.71 7.34 -1.26
N LEU A 201 -1.60 6.80 -0.43
CA LEU A 201 -2.01 7.42 0.82
C LEU A 201 -0.82 7.61 1.77
N GLY A 202 0.05 6.61 1.88
CA GLY A 202 1.29 6.68 2.67
C GLY A 202 2.25 7.76 2.14
N LEU A 203 2.42 7.88 0.82
CA LEU A 203 3.23 8.95 0.22
C LEU A 203 2.67 10.35 0.51
N CYS A 204 1.35 10.55 0.37
CA CYS A 204 0.67 11.81 0.68
C CYS A 204 0.68 12.16 2.18
N THR A 205 1.11 11.24 3.06
CA THR A 205 1.37 11.62 4.46
C THR A 205 2.66 12.39 4.63
N HIS A 206 3.54 12.46 3.62
CA HIS A 206 4.90 13.01 3.68
C HIS A 206 5.71 12.63 4.94
N GLU A 207 5.37 11.52 5.60
CA GLU A 207 6.15 11.03 6.73
C GLU A 207 7.43 10.40 6.20
N PRO A 208 8.62 10.85 6.65
CA PRO A 208 9.89 10.39 6.09
C PRO A 208 10.14 8.90 6.35
N TYR A 209 9.62 8.36 7.46
CA TYR A 209 9.80 6.96 7.84
C TYR A 209 8.47 6.21 7.85
N PHE A 210 7.94 5.94 6.66
CA PHE A 210 6.71 5.17 6.48
C PHE A 210 6.99 3.83 5.80
N THR A 211 6.52 2.74 6.40
CA THR A 211 6.62 1.38 5.85
C THR A 211 5.26 0.70 5.78
N LEU A 212 4.99 0.01 4.68
CA LEU A 212 3.83 -0.87 4.58
C LEU A 212 4.25 -2.32 4.88
N LEU A 213 3.53 -2.97 5.79
CA LEU A 213 3.63 -4.40 6.01
C LEU A 213 2.61 -5.10 5.11
N ARG A 214 3.09 -6.00 4.25
CA ARG A 214 2.28 -6.71 3.27
C ARG A 214 2.57 -8.20 3.32
N GLU A 215 1.62 -9.01 2.88
CA GLU A 215 1.89 -10.41 2.60
C GLU A 215 2.67 -10.54 1.29
N VAL A 216 3.55 -11.53 1.21
CA VAL A 216 4.27 -11.86 -0.03
C VAL A 216 3.28 -12.48 -1.00
N ILE A 217 3.19 -11.88 -2.19
CA ILE A 217 2.38 -12.38 -3.30
C ILE A 217 3.29 -13.21 -4.19
N ASP A 218 3.11 -14.54 -4.22
CA ASP A 218 3.83 -15.39 -5.17
C ASP A 218 3.18 -15.30 -6.56
N PHE A 219 3.75 -14.47 -7.42
CA PHE A 219 3.28 -14.30 -8.80
C PHE A 219 3.50 -15.53 -9.70
N GLY A 220 4.18 -16.58 -9.22
CA GLY A 220 4.50 -17.82 -9.96
C GLY A 220 3.62 -19.04 -9.64
N ALA A 221 2.77 -18.98 -8.61
CA ALA A 221 2.05 -20.14 -8.09
C ALA A 221 0.96 -20.71 -9.03
N ASN A 222 0.43 -19.89 -9.96
CA ASN A 222 -0.63 -20.33 -10.89
C ASN A 222 -0.21 -21.45 -11.85
N ASN A 223 1.09 -21.76 -11.98
CA ASN A 223 1.58 -22.85 -12.83
C ASN A 223 1.85 -24.18 -12.10
N ARG A 224 1.79 -24.23 -10.75
CA ARG A 224 2.23 -25.42 -9.99
C ARG A 224 1.11 -26.17 -9.22
N LEU A 225 -0.08 -25.60 -9.10
CA LEU A 225 -1.19 -26.14 -8.29
C LEU A 225 -2.07 -27.18 -9.01
N ARG A 226 -1.52 -28.01 -9.91
CA ARG A 226 -2.30 -29.07 -10.56
C ARG A 226 -2.28 -30.43 -9.86
N ASP A 227 -1.34 -30.72 -8.96
CA ASP A 227 -1.19 -32.07 -8.41
C ASP A 227 -0.90 -32.07 -6.91
N THR A 228 -1.94 -32.07 -6.06
CA THR A 228 -2.11 -32.96 -4.87
C THR A 228 -3.23 -32.47 -3.94
N PRO A 229 -4.11 -33.35 -3.43
CA PRO A 229 -5.13 -33.00 -2.44
C PRO A 229 -4.53 -33.07 -1.03
N VAL A 230 -4.59 -31.97 -0.27
CA VAL A 230 -4.09 -31.92 1.12
C VAL A 230 -5.21 -31.45 2.06
N ASN A 231 -5.37 -32.18 3.17
CA ASN A 231 -6.44 -32.01 4.17
C ASN A 231 -6.48 -30.60 4.80
N ALA A 232 -7.67 -29.99 4.77
CA ALA A 232 -7.97 -28.60 5.16
C ALA A 232 -7.53 -28.17 6.57
N ARG A 233 -7.49 -29.09 7.53
CA ARG A 233 -7.09 -28.79 8.93
C ARG A 233 -5.59 -28.54 9.08
N SER A 234 -4.78 -29.11 8.19
CA SER A 234 -3.32 -28.91 8.14
C SER A 234 -2.92 -27.65 7.38
N THR A 235 -3.78 -27.19 6.46
CA THR A 235 -3.59 -26.00 5.62
C THR A 235 -3.72 -24.71 6.44
N VAL A 236 -4.73 -24.61 7.32
CA VAL A 236 -4.97 -23.43 8.18
C VAL A 236 -3.83 -23.21 9.19
N PHE A 237 -3.25 -24.29 9.74
CA PHE A 237 -2.08 -24.20 10.63
C PHE A 237 -0.76 -23.96 9.89
N LYS A 238 -0.65 -24.36 8.61
CA LYS A 238 0.50 -24.07 7.75
C LYS A 238 0.48 -22.63 7.23
N GLN A 239 -0.65 -22.12 6.73
CA GLN A 239 -0.78 -20.74 6.23
C GLN A 239 -0.54 -19.70 7.33
N SER A 240 -1.06 -19.91 8.54
CA SER A 240 -0.82 -18.97 9.65
C SER A 240 0.64 -18.94 10.14
N ARG A 241 1.48 -19.90 9.70
CA ARG A 241 2.94 -19.89 9.89
C ARG A 241 3.73 -19.50 8.64
N SER A 242 3.19 -19.68 7.43
CA SER A 242 3.94 -19.59 6.16
C SER A 242 3.56 -18.45 5.22
N SER A 243 2.60 -17.57 5.54
CA SER A 243 2.52 -16.29 4.84
C SER A 243 3.79 -15.53 5.17
N ASP A 244 4.73 -15.53 4.24
CA ASP A 244 5.92 -14.67 4.33
C ASP A 244 5.43 -13.23 4.27
N PHE A 245 5.95 -12.40 5.16
CA PHE A 245 5.67 -10.97 5.15
C PHE A 245 6.81 -10.24 4.44
N GLN A 246 6.47 -9.12 3.83
CA GLN A 246 7.44 -8.18 3.29
C GLN A 246 7.14 -6.77 3.77
N LEU A 247 8.20 -5.98 3.91
CA LEU A 247 8.14 -4.56 4.12
C LEU A 247 8.28 -3.85 2.77
N LEU A 248 7.41 -2.87 2.51
CA LEU A 248 7.55 -1.92 1.42
C LEU A 248 7.91 -0.56 2.03
N HIS A 249 9.13 -0.11 1.80
CA HIS A 249 9.70 1.11 2.36
C HIS A 249 9.36 2.33 1.49
N LEU A 250 8.43 3.17 1.95
CA LEU A 250 8.08 4.41 1.24
C LEU A 250 9.20 5.44 1.32
N SER A 251 10.06 5.38 2.34
CA SER A 251 11.28 6.21 2.42
C SER A 251 12.18 6.00 1.19
N ILE A 252 12.44 4.74 0.83
CA ILE A 252 13.24 4.37 -0.34
C ILE A 252 12.50 4.73 -1.64
N LEU A 253 11.17 4.53 -1.68
CA LEU A 253 10.37 4.92 -2.84
C LEU A 253 10.45 6.43 -3.10
N ARG A 254 10.46 7.26 -2.05
CA ARG A 254 10.62 8.71 -2.17
C ARG A 254 11.99 9.08 -2.76
N GLU A 255 13.06 8.40 -2.35
CA GLU A 255 14.38 8.56 -2.99
C GLU A 255 14.34 8.18 -4.47
N TYR A 256 13.69 7.05 -4.83
CA TYR A 256 13.52 6.68 -6.23
C TYR A 256 12.72 7.72 -7.04
N ILE A 257 11.64 8.27 -6.48
CA ILE A 257 10.86 9.35 -7.09
C ILE A 257 11.77 10.56 -7.34
N GLN A 258 12.58 10.95 -6.36
CA GLN A 258 13.55 12.03 -6.54
C GLN A 258 14.49 11.75 -7.72
N LEU A 259 15.06 10.55 -7.79
CA LEU A 259 15.97 10.15 -8.85
C LEU A 259 15.29 10.04 -10.22
N GLU A 260 14.02 9.65 -10.27
CA GLU A 260 13.24 9.52 -11.51
C GLU A 260 13.05 10.87 -12.21
N PHE A 261 12.85 11.94 -11.44
CA PHE A 261 12.54 13.27 -11.96
C PHE A 261 13.75 14.23 -11.98
N CYS A 262 14.82 13.93 -11.24
CA CYS A 262 16.06 14.72 -11.23
C CYS A 262 17.10 14.26 -12.28
N CYS A 263 17.80 15.20 -12.92
CA CYS A 263 18.94 14.88 -13.82
C CYS A 263 20.27 14.68 -13.10
N SER A 264 20.36 15.13 -11.85
CA SER A 264 21.56 15.04 -11.03
C SER A 264 21.20 14.50 -9.64
N PRO A 265 22.05 13.66 -9.05
CA PRO A 265 21.86 13.17 -7.68
C PRO A 265 21.80 14.37 -6.71
N PRO A 266 20.96 14.31 -5.66
CA PRO A 266 20.92 15.37 -4.65
C PRO A 266 22.30 15.64 -4.07
N ALA A 267 22.59 16.88 -3.66
CA ALA A 267 23.90 17.27 -3.14
C ALA A 267 24.34 16.41 -1.93
N SER A 268 23.40 15.92 -1.13
CA SER A 268 23.62 14.99 -0.01
C SER A 268 24.14 13.61 -0.44
N TYR A 269 23.89 13.19 -1.68
CA TYR A 269 24.35 11.91 -2.25
C TYR A 269 25.58 12.07 -3.15
N ALA A 270 25.96 13.29 -3.51
CA ALA A 270 27.09 13.57 -4.39
C ALA A 270 28.43 13.02 -3.84
N SER A 271 28.59 12.98 -2.52
CA SER A 271 29.78 12.42 -1.84
C SER A 271 29.83 10.89 -1.84
N HIS A 272 28.69 10.21 -2.08
CA HIS A 272 28.59 8.75 -2.10
C HIS A 272 28.67 8.17 -3.53
N ILE A 273 28.73 9.03 -4.54
CA ILE A 273 28.97 8.62 -5.91
C ILE A 273 30.48 8.58 -6.13
N ASP A 274 30.97 7.35 -6.23
CA ASP A 274 32.39 7.05 -6.42
C ASP A 274 32.95 7.83 -7.63
N ALA A 275 34.01 8.61 -7.41
CA ALA A 275 34.75 9.39 -8.41
C ALA A 275 35.35 8.53 -9.55
N ARG A 276 35.13 7.21 -9.53
CA ARG A 276 35.47 6.28 -10.60
C ARG A 276 34.42 6.23 -11.72
N THR A 277 33.21 6.76 -11.49
CA THR A 277 32.16 6.85 -12.53
C THR A 277 32.21 8.14 -13.34
N SER A 278 33.03 9.12 -12.94
CA SER A 278 33.34 10.34 -13.69
C SER A 278 34.42 10.10 -14.76
N VAL A 279 34.23 9.10 -15.62
CA VAL A 279 34.86 9.10 -16.94
C VAL A 279 33.78 9.49 -17.94
N GLY A 280 33.64 10.79 -18.16
CA GLY A 280 32.92 11.29 -19.33
C GLY A 280 33.60 10.76 -20.60
N PRO A 281 32.90 10.09 -21.52
CA PRO A 281 33.48 9.75 -22.80
C PRO A 281 33.38 10.96 -23.72
N ARG A 282 34.51 11.35 -24.30
CA ARG A 282 34.57 12.05 -25.60
C ARG A 282 33.46 11.50 -26.50
N ALA A 283 32.67 12.40 -27.07
CA ALA A 283 31.59 12.10 -28.00
C ALA A 283 32.04 11.09 -29.06
N ARG A 284 31.57 9.85 -28.95
CA ARG A 284 31.58 8.87 -30.04
C ARG A 284 30.16 8.81 -30.59
N LYS A 285 30.03 9.22 -31.85
CA LYS A 285 28.82 9.03 -32.67
C LYS A 285 28.46 7.54 -32.67
N ASN A 286 27.15 7.29 -32.56
CA ASN A 286 26.42 6.05 -32.82
C ASN A 286 26.17 5.11 -31.62
N GLY A 287 24.88 5.01 -31.26
CA GLY A 287 24.21 3.75 -30.92
C GLY A 287 24.33 3.22 -29.48
N ALA A 288 23.16 3.06 -28.84
CA ALA A 288 22.89 2.32 -27.61
C ALA A 288 23.44 2.90 -26.28
N GLY A 289 22.53 3.47 -25.49
CA GLY A 289 22.81 3.93 -24.12
C GLY A 289 23.09 2.76 -23.18
N ARG A 290 24.23 2.81 -22.48
CA ARG A 290 24.53 1.92 -21.35
C ARG A 290 24.03 2.55 -20.04
N SER A 291 23.23 1.79 -19.31
CA SER A 291 22.83 2.01 -17.92
C SER A 291 23.99 1.75 -16.95
N ASN A 292 23.95 2.35 -15.76
CA ASN A 292 24.89 2.02 -14.67
C ASN A 292 24.51 0.69 -13.99
N GLU A 293 25.30 0.23 -13.01
CA GLU A 293 25.04 -1.02 -12.24
C GLU A 293 23.68 -1.03 -11.50
N LEU A 294 23.01 0.12 -11.38
CA LEU A 294 21.66 0.26 -10.84
C LEU A 294 20.56 0.26 -11.92
N GLY A 295 20.91 0.15 -13.20
CA GLY A 295 19.96 0.20 -14.31
C GLY A 295 19.45 1.60 -14.65
N ILE A 296 19.95 2.65 -13.98
CA ILE A 296 19.41 4.01 -14.07
C ILE A 296 20.12 4.78 -15.20
N ALA A 297 19.35 5.22 -16.19
CA ALA A 297 19.82 6.10 -17.25
C ALA A 297 19.68 7.56 -16.82
N TRP A 298 20.75 8.16 -16.29
CA TRP A 298 20.83 9.56 -15.83
C TRP A 298 20.68 10.66 -16.91
N ARG A 299 19.99 10.38 -18.02
CA ARG A 299 19.98 11.27 -19.20
C ARG A 299 18.66 11.98 -19.46
N GLN A 300 17.63 11.77 -18.64
CA GLN A 300 16.27 12.26 -18.95
C GLN A 300 15.51 12.92 -17.79
N GLY A 301 16.19 13.37 -16.73
CA GLY A 301 15.57 14.22 -15.69
C GLY A 301 15.54 15.71 -16.08
N VAL A 302 15.11 16.59 -15.18
CA VAL A 302 15.24 18.05 -15.37
C VAL A 302 16.63 18.50 -14.91
N SER A 303 17.50 18.95 -15.81
CA SER A 303 18.85 19.42 -15.48
C SER A 303 18.84 20.90 -15.06
N GLY A 304 19.64 21.24 -14.04
CA GLY A 304 19.88 22.64 -13.66
C GLY A 304 18.79 23.33 -12.81
N ARG A 305 17.76 22.60 -12.35
CA ARG A 305 16.69 23.13 -11.49
C ARG A 305 16.72 22.45 -10.11
N SER A 306 16.60 23.24 -9.04
CA SER A 306 16.30 22.73 -7.70
C SER A 306 14.85 22.26 -7.66
N VAL A 307 14.63 21.02 -7.23
CA VAL A 307 13.29 20.44 -7.09
C VAL A 307 12.96 20.20 -5.63
N ASP A 308 11.70 20.39 -5.30
CA ASP A 308 11.12 20.09 -4.00
C ASP A 308 10.58 18.64 -4.04
N LEU A 309 11.14 17.79 -3.19
CA LEU A 309 10.75 16.39 -3.13
C LEU A 309 9.29 16.21 -2.72
N GLU A 310 8.77 17.04 -1.81
CA GLU A 310 7.39 16.87 -1.35
C GLU A 310 6.41 17.18 -2.48
N ARG A 311 6.69 18.25 -3.24
CA ARG A 311 5.88 18.61 -4.42
C ARG A 311 5.99 17.57 -5.54
N LEU A 312 7.16 16.98 -5.74
CA LEU A 312 7.33 15.87 -6.69
C LEU A 312 6.57 14.61 -6.26
N VAL A 313 6.48 14.33 -4.97
CA VAL A 313 5.71 13.20 -4.44
C VAL A 313 4.22 13.42 -4.69
N ASP A 314 3.70 14.62 -4.44
CA ASP A 314 2.29 14.95 -4.74
C ASP A 314 1.97 14.81 -6.23
N ASP A 315 2.83 15.36 -7.09
CA ASP A 315 2.70 15.23 -8.53
C ASP A 315 2.80 13.77 -8.98
N PHE A 316 3.72 12.98 -8.41
CA PHE A 316 3.81 11.54 -8.70
C PHE A 316 2.51 10.82 -8.37
N VAL A 317 1.92 11.07 -7.20
CA VAL A 317 0.63 10.48 -6.80
C VAL A 317 -0.45 10.89 -7.79
N PHE A 318 -0.54 12.18 -8.13
CA PHE A 318 -1.53 12.68 -9.09
C PHE A 318 -1.35 12.08 -10.49
N LEU A 319 -0.11 11.94 -10.97
CA LEU A 319 0.19 11.32 -12.26
C LEU A 319 -0.27 9.87 -12.33
N THR A 320 -0.28 9.15 -11.20
CA THR A 320 -0.77 7.77 -11.16
C THR A 320 -2.28 7.66 -11.40
N PHE A 321 -3.05 8.72 -11.11
CA PHE A 321 -4.49 8.74 -11.34
C PHE A 321 -4.86 8.70 -12.82
N PHE A 322 -4.02 9.22 -13.72
CA PHE A 322 -4.24 9.14 -15.17
C PHE A 322 -4.12 7.73 -15.73
N VAL A 323 -3.29 6.92 -15.08
CA VAL A 323 -3.21 5.50 -15.42
C VAL A 323 -4.53 4.90 -14.97
N GLY A 324 -4.88 4.98 -13.68
CA GLY A 324 -6.25 4.81 -13.21
C GLY A 324 -6.36 4.55 -11.71
N ASN A 325 -7.57 4.74 -11.16
CA ASN A 325 -7.88 4.58 -9.74
C ASN A 325 -9.30 4.02 -9.53
N ASP A 326 -9.68 3.86 -8.27
CA ASP A 326 -10.97 3.30 -7.86
C ASP A 326 -12.19 4.17 -8.23
N PHE A 327 -11.98 5.45 -8.52
CA PHE A 327 -13.03 6.46 -8.67
C PHE A 327 -13.24 6.92 -10.12
N LEU A 328 -12.18 6.89 -10.93
CA LEU A 328 -12.21 7.34 -12.32
C LEU A 328 -12.06 6.15 -13.27
N PRO A 329 -12.83 6.11 -14.37
CA PRO A 329 -12.63 5.11 -15.40
C PRO A 329 -11.24 5.30 -16.01
N HIS A 330 -10.58 4.18 -16.33
CA HIS A 330 -9.30 4.21 -17.02
C HIS A 330 -9.36 4.94 -18.35
N SER A 331 -8.31 5.69 -18.68
CA SER A 331 -8.15 6.21 -20.02
C SER A 331 -7.90 5.05 -20.99
N PRO A 332 -8.66 4.91 -22.09
CA PRO A 332 -8.46 3.86 -23.08
C PRO A 332 -7.06 3.87 -23.72
N SER A 333 -6.36 5.01 -23.67
CA SER A 333 -5.03 5.20 -24.26
C SER A 333 -3.86 4.98 -23.28
N LEU A 334 -4.15 4.70 -22.01
CA LEU A 334 -3.14 4.53 -20.95
C LEU A 334 -3.33 3.20 -20.21
N ASP A 335 -2.67 2.15 -20.70
CA ASP A 335 -2.56 0.87 -19.98
C ASP A 335 -1.14 0.63 -19.45
N ILE A 336 -1.04 0.04 -18.26
CA ILE A 336 0.23 -0.29 -17.61
C ILE A 336 1.05 -1.27 -18.47
N GLY A 337 0.39 -2.23 -19.11
CA GLY A 337 1.01 -3.20 -20.01
C GLY A 337 1.57 -2.57 -21.29
N GLU A 338 1.14 -1.36 -21.63
CA GLU A 338 1.63 -0.58 -22.78
C GLU A 338 2.57 0.56 -22.38
N HIS A 339 3.18 0.44 -21.20
CA HIS A 339 4.13 1.41 -20.64
C HIS A 339 3.54 2.81 -20.40
N ALA A 340 2.25 2.89 -20.02
CA ALA A 340 1.59 4.18 -19.74
C ALA A 340 2.37 5.07 -18.77
N PHE A 341 2.87 4.52 -17.65
CA PHE A 341 3.65 5.29 -16.67
C PHE A 341 4.90 5.94 -17.28
N ASN A 342 5.62 5.23 -18.15
CA ASN A 342 6.81 5.79 -18.80
C ASN A 342 6.42 6.99 -19.67
N ARG A 343 5.34 6.87 -20.45
CA ARG A 343 4.86 7.97 -21.30
C ARG A 343 4.42 9.19 -20.49
N VAL A 344 3.68 8.95 -19.40
CA VAL A 344 3.20 10.01 -18.49
C VAL A 344 4.37 10.71 -17.81
N PHE A 345 5.36 9.97 -17.30
CA PHE A 345 6.52 10.55 -16.63
C PHE A 345 7.43 11.29 -17.61
N ASP A 346 7.65 10.77 -18.82
CA ASP A 346 8.44 11.46 -19.84
C ASP A 346 7.75 12.75 -20.32
N ALA A 347 6.43 12.75 -20.44
CA ALA A 347 5.66 13.96 -20.71
C ALA A 347 5.80 14.98 -19.57
N TYR A 348 5.64 14.54 -18.32
CA TYR A 348 5.79 15.39 -17.14
C TYR A 348 7.19 15.99 -17.04
N LYS A 349 8.26 15.19 -17.18
CA LYS A 349 9.66 15.68 -17.15
C LYS A 349 9.93 16.75 -18.21
N ARG A 350 9.37 16.59 -19.42
CA ARG A 350 9.48 17.60 -20.49
C ARG A 350 8.76 18.90 -20.15
N GLN A 351 7.59 18.82 -19.52
CA GLN A 351 6.83 20.02 -19.13
C GLN A 351 7.41 20.71 -17.90
N LEU A 352 7.85 19.94 -16.89
CA LEU A 352 8.49 20.49 -15.69
C LEU A 352 9.76 21.29 -16.03
N ALA A 353 10.45 20.94 -17.12
CA ALA A 353 11.60 21.69 -17.63
C ALA A 353 11.23 23.05 -18.27
N THR A 354 9.99 23.23 -18.73
CA THR A 354 9.52 24.49 -19.34
C THR A 354 8.84 25.42 -18.35
N TRP A 355 8.32 24.89 -17.24
CA TRP A 355 7.64 25.68 -16.21
C TRP A 355 8.61 26.54 -15.39
N PRO A 356 8.14 27.69 -14.85
CA PRO A 356 8.91 28.48 -13.89
C PRO A 356 9.41 27.65 -12.70
N PRO A 357 10.60 27.96 -12.14
CA PRO A 357 11.07 27.36 -10.90
C PRO A 357 10.08 27.54 -9.76
N GLY A 358 9.72 26.45 -9.08
CA GLY A 358 8.71 26.42 -8.01
C GLY A 358 7.34 25.92 -8.45
N ASP A 359 7.05 25.88 -9.74
CA ASP A 359 5.76 25.39 -10.26
C ASP A 359 5.74 23.87 -10.40
N TYR A 360 4.59 23.28 -10.04
CA TYR A 360 4.27 21.85 -10.06
C TYR A 360 2.80 21.66 -10.51
N LEU A 361 2.40 20.43 -10.84
CA LEU A 361 1.01 20.13 -11.22
C LEU A 361 0.04 20.32 -10.06
N THR A 362 0.49 20.05 -8.85
CA THR A 362 -0.33 20.07 -7.64
C THR A 362 0.25 20.98 -6.57
N ASP A 363 -0.63 21.56 -5.75
CA ASP A 363 -0.29 22.36 -4.58
C ASP A 363 -1.25 22.07 -3.43
N ALA A 364 -0.78 21.38 -2.39
CA ALA A 364 -1.56 21.07 -1.19
C ALA A 364 -2.96 20.45 -1.45
N GLY A 365 -3.08 19.66 -2.53
CA GLY A 365 -4.32 19.02 -2.95
C GLY A 365 -5.10 19.74 -4.06
N ASP A 366 -4.71 20.97 -4.41
CA ASP A 366 -5.25 21.70 -5.55
C ASP A 366 -4.47 21.38 -6.83
N ILE A 367 -5.17 21.36 -7.97
CA ILE A 367 -4.54 21.18 -9.29
C ILE A 367 -4.23 22.56 -9.88
N ALA A 368 -2.96 22.82 -10.17
CA ALA A 368 -2.51 24.10 -10.72
C ALA A 368 -2.97 24.26 -12.18
N ASN A 369 -4.06 25.00 -12.40
CA ASN A 369 -4.67 25.24 -13.73
C ASN A 369 -3.67 25.76 -14.78
N ALA A 370 -2.67 26.55 -14.37
CA ALA A 370 -1.65 27.10 -15.27
C ALA A 370 -0.76 26.02 -15.92
N CYS A 371 -0.61 24.85 -15.27
CA CYS A 371 0.26 23.77 -15.74
C CYS A 371 -0.49 22.72 -16.57
N VAL A 372 -1.83 22.68 -16.51
CA VAL A 372 -2.66 21.65 -17.15
C VAL A 372 -3.16 22.05 -18.55
N GLY A 373 -2.84 23.25 -19.02
CA GLY A 373 -3.11 23.67 -20.41
C GLY A 373 -4.60 23.70 -20.76
N VAL A 374 -5.48 23.90 -19.77
CA VAL A 374 -6.91 24.10 -20.01
C VAL A 374 -7.11 25.56 -20.43
N ASN A 375 -6.90 25.84 -21.71
CA ASN A 375 -7.44 27.06 -22.32
C ASN A 375 -8.95 26.84 -22.44
N TYR A 376 -9.74 27.60 -21.67
CA TYR A 376 -11.20 27.65 -21.80
C TYR A 376 -11.63 28.18 -23.17
#